data_AF-A0A5B7V5E1-F1
#
_entry.id   AF-A0A5B7V5E1-F1
#
_cell.length_a   1.000
_cell.length_b   1.000
_cell.length_c   1.000
_cell.angle_alpha   90.00
_cell.angle_beta   90.00
_cell.angle_gamma   90.00
#
_symmetry.space_group_name_H-M   'P 1'
#
loop_
_entity.id
_entity.type
_entity.pdbx_description
1 polymer ?
#
loop_
_entity_poly.entity_id
_entity_poly.type
_entity_poly.pdbx_seq_one_letter_code
_entity_poly.pdbx_strand_id
1 'polypeptide(L)'
;MFALTFPKRRKEIAMTETAAPADTHPNALMRFLAQGGATVIVTGSGRYGDEDHHWKCLGCDATDNGIGRYDWDARDQANGHATVCRAMPKPQS
;
A
#
# COMPACT_ATOMS: atom_id res chain seq x y z
N MET A 1 49.85 21.45 -12.79
CA MET A 1 49.36 21.28 -11.41
C MET A 1 47.90 21.74 -11.42
N PHE A 2 46.93 20.83 -11.46
CA PHE A 2 45.50 21.17 -11.59
C PHE A 2 44.80 20.91 -10.25
N ALA A 3 44.18 21.96 -9.69
CA ALA A 3 43.40 21.87 -8.47
C ALA A 3 42.00 21.33 -8.80
N LEU A 4 41.62 20.20 -8.19
CA LEU A 4 40.27 19.66 -8.26
C LEU A 4 39.43 20.29 -7.14
N THR A 5 38.55 21.22 -7.50
CA THR A 5 37.52 21.76 -6.60
C THR A 5 36.30 20.85 -6.62
N PHE A 6 36.04 20.18 -5.49
CA PHE A 6 34.84 19.35 -5.30
C PHE A 6 33.62 20.22 -4.97
N PRO A 7 32.46 20.05 -5.63
CA PRO A 7 31.26 20.80 -5.31
C PRO A 7 30.64 20.38 -3.96
N LYS A 8 30.08 21.38 -3.28
CA LYS A 8 29.59 21.42 -1.89
C LYS A 8 28.45 20.43 -1.59
N ARG A 9 28.47 19.96 -0.33
CA ARG A 9 27.43 19.29 0.49
C ARG A 9 26.11 18.96 -0.22
N ARG A 10 25.83 17.64 -0.29
CA ARG A 10 24.49 17.08 -0.45
C ARG A 10 23.58 17.68 0.60
N LYS A 11 22.59 18.48 0.18
CA LYS A 11 21.49 18.93 1.02
C LYS A 11 20.77 17.66 1.47
N GLU A 12 20.79 17.35 2.77
CA GLU A 12 19.97 16.28 3.32
C GLU A 12 18.52 16.62 3.00
N ILE A 13 17.95 15.90 2.05
CA ILE A 13 16.51 15.87 1.87
C ILE A 13 16.03 15.14 3.11
N ALA A 14 15.46 15.87 4.07
CA ALA A 14 14.75 15.26 5.18
C ALA A 14 13.75 14.29 4.56
N MET A 15 14.02 12.99 4.67
CA MET A 15 13.05 11.98 4.29
C MET A 15 11.91 12.18 5.27
N THR A 16 10.84 12.82 4.82
CA THR A 16 9.62 12.97 5.60
C THR A 16 9.18 11.57 5.97
N GLU A 17 9.35 11.21 7.24
CA GLU A 17 8.86 9.97 7.79
C GLU A 17 7.36 9.95 7.51
N THR A 18 6.95 9.04 6.63
CA THR A 18 5.52 8.81 6.39
C THR A 18 5.01 8.16 7.65
N ALA A 19 4.24 8.89 8.45
CA ALA A 19 3.61 8.37 9.65
C ALA A 19 2.97 7.02 9.32
N ALA A 20 3.33 5.98 10.06
CA ALA A 20 2.67 4.68 9.92
C ALA A 20 1.16 4.93 10.08
N PRO A 21 0.32 4.48 9.13
CA PRO A 21 -1.11 4.70 9.24
C PRO A 21 -1.57 4.08 10.55
N ALA A 22 -2.29 4.87 11.37
CA ALA A 22 -3.01 4.32 12.51
C ALA A 22 -3.85 3.15 12.00
N ASP A 23 -3.66 1.95 12.57
CA ASP A 23 -4.18 0.73 11.98
C ASP A 23 -5.70 0.65 12.23
N THR A 24 -6.47 1.30 11.36
CA THR A 24 -7.94 1.35 11.41
C THR A 24 -8.60 0.07 10.89
N HIS A 25 -7.79 -0.96 10.58
CA HIS A 25 -8.26 -2.20 9.95
C HIS A 25 -7.82 -3.40 10.79
N PRO A 26 -8.62 -3.82 11.79
CA PRO A 26 -8.21 -4.79 12.82
C PRO A 26 -7.83 -6.18 12.27
N ASN A 27 -8.21 -6.47 11.03
CA ASN A 27 -7.90 -7.74 10.34
C ASN A 27 -7.01 -7.51 9.11
N ALA A 28 -6.23 -6.43 9.05
CA ALA A 28 -5.33 -6.18 7.93
C ALA A 28 -4.18 -7.20 7.92
N LEU A 29 -4.13 -8.02 6.88
CA LEU A 29 -3.05 -8.97 6.66
C LEU A 29 -1.87 -8.30 5.95
N MET A 30 -2.17 -7.42 5.00
CA MET A 30 -1.14 -6.66 4.28
C MET A 30 -1.69 -5.42 3.59
N ARG A 31 -0.76 -4.54 3.20
CA ARG A 31 -1.05 -3.29 2.49
C ARG A 31 -0.12 -3.14 1.30
N PHE A 32 -0.69 -2.88 0.12
CA PHE A 32 0.06 -2.51 -1.07
C PHE A 32 0.09 -0.98 -1.17
N LEU A 33 1.30 -0.43 -1.19
CA LEU A 33 1.57 1.00 -1.32
C LEU A 33 2.24 1.24 -2.68
N ALA A 34 1.48 1.79 -3.62
CA ALA A 34 2.01 2.09 -4.94
C ALA A 34 2.67 3.47 -4.98
N GLN A 35 3.68 3.64 -5.84
CA GLN A 35 4.34 4.95 -6.05
C GLN A 35 3.34 6.03 -6.52
N GLY A 36 2.22 5.64 -7.13
CA GLY A 36 1.11 6.53 -7.48
C GLY A 36 0.24 6.99 -6.31
N GLY A 37 0.58 6.60 -5.07
CA GLY A 37 -0.16 6.97 -3.86
C GLY A 37 -1.39 6.12 -3.57
N ALA A 38 -1.69 5.10 -4.38
CA ALA A 38 -2.79 4.17 -4.08
C ALA A 38 -2.43 3.25 -2.92
N THR A 39 -3.40 3.07 -2.01
CA THR A 39 -3.31 2.12 -0.90
C THR A 39 -4.40 1.08 -1.05
N VAL A 40 -3.99 -0.17 -1.18
CA VAL A 40 -4.90 -1.33 -1.22
C VAL A 40 -4.62 -2.19 0.01
N ILE A 41 -5.66 -2.49 0.77
CA ILE A 41 -5.57 -3.34 1.96
C ILE A 41 -6.10 -4.72 1.64
N VAL A 42 -5.44 -5.74 2.17
CA VAL A 42 -5.97 -7.11 2.22
C VAL A 42 -6.33 -7.39 3.68
N THR A 43 -7.55 -7.88 3.90
CA THR A 43 -8.09 -8.21 5.21
C THR A 43 -8.54 -9.66 5.25
N GLY A 44 -8.46 -10.30 6.42
CA GLY A 44 -8.95 -11.67 6.64
C GLY A 44 -8.44 -12.24 7.96
N SER A 45 -8.85 -13.46 8.28
CA SER A 45 -8.39 -14.18 9.47
C SER A 45 -6.91 -14.57 9.41
N GLY A 46 -6.34 -14.65 8.20
CA GLY A 46 -4.98 -15.16 7.96
C GLY A 46 -4.87 -16.67 8.16
N ARG A 47 -5.99 -17.37 8.32
CA ARG A 47 -6.04 -18.83 8.48
C ARG A 47 -6.23 -19.48 7.12
N TYR A 48 -5.38 -20.46 6.85
CA TYR A 48 -5.52 -21.25 5.64
C TYR A 48 -6.85 -22.00 5.63
N GLY A 49 -7.61 -21.86 4.54
CA GLY A 49 -8.91 -22.51 4.36
C GLY A 49 -10.11 -21.72 4.87
N ASP A 50 -9.90 -20.65 5.65
CA ASP A 50 -10.96 -19.69 5.95
C ASP A 50 -11.13 -18.81 4.69
N GLU A 51 -12.23 -18.99 3.98
CA GLU A 51 -12.56 -18.29 2.72
C GLU A 51 -12.94 -16.81 2.95
N ASP A 52 -12.27 -16.14 3.89
CA ASP A 52 -12.59 -14.82 4.44
C ASP A 52 -11.58 -13.72 4.06
N HIS A 53 -10.74 -14.00 3.06
CA HIS A 53 -9.77 -13.05 2.56
C HIS A 53 -10.45 -12.08 1.59
N HIS A 54 -10.22 -10.79 1.78
CA HIS A 54 -10.82 -9.73 0.98
C HIS A 54 -9.82 -8.62 0.74
N TRP A 55 -9.98 -7.88 -0.36
CA TRP A 55 -9.19 -6.66 -0.57
C TRP A 55 -10.07 -5.45 -0.86
N LYS A 56 -9.56 -4.26 -0.49
CA LYS A 56 -10.20 -2.98 -0.74
C LYS A 56 -9.17 -1.89 -1.06
N CYS A 57 -9.43 -1.10 -2.10
CA CYS A 57 -8.70 0.14 -2.35
C CYS A 57 -9.29 1.27 -1.50
N LEU A 58 -8.44 1.98 -0.76
CA LEU A 58 -8.87 3.10 0.11
C LEU A 58 -9.10 4.42 -0.65
N GLY A 59 -8.71 4.47 -1.94
CA GLY A 59 -8.89 5.65 -2.78
C GLY A 59 -10.13 5.59 -3.65
N CYS A 60 -10.25 4.54 -4.48
CA CYS A 60 -11.35 4.39 -5.44
C CYS A 60 -12.48 3.45 -4.99
N ASP A 61 -12.38 2.91 -3.77
CA ASP A 61 -13.32 1.95 -3.18
C ASP A 61 -13.49 0.61 -3.93
N ALA A 62 -12.62 0.29 -4.90
CA ALA A 62 -12.63 -1.02 -5.55
C ALA A 62 -12.41 -2.15 -4.52
N THR A 63 -13.08 -3.28 -4.71
CA THR A 63 -13.02 -4.48 -3.86
C THR A 63 -13.06 -5.73 -4.73
N ASP A 64 -12.67 -6.85 -4.13
CA ASP A 64 -12.76 -8.19 -4.69
C ASP A 64 -14.19 -8.70 -4.97
N ASN A 65 -15.25 -8.01 -4.54
CA ASN A 65 -16.64 -8.49 -4.63
C ASN A 65 -16.84 -9.92 -4.05
N GLY A 66 -16.05 -10.31 -3.05
CA GLY A 66 -16.06 -11.66 -2.47
C GLY A 66 -15.42 -12.75 -3.33
N ILE A 67 -14.66 -12.38 -4.37
CA ILE A 67 -13.87 -13.31 -5.18
C ILE A 67 -12.60 -13.73 -4.42
N GLY A 68 -12.02 -12.84 -3.61
CA GLY A 68 -10.72 -13.02 -2.94
C GLY A 68 -10.68 -14.07 -1.84
N ARG A 69 -11.61 -15.03 -1.80
CA ARG A 69 -11.81 -16.04 -0.75
C ARG A 69 -10.51 -16.65 -0.23
N TYR A 70 -9.57 -16.95 -1.12
CA TYR A 70 -8.25 -17.43 -0.75
C TYR A 70 -7.22 -16.29 -0.67
N ASP A 71 -6.32 -16.37 0.31
CA ASP A 71 -5.30 -15.36 0.55
C ASP A 71 -4.48 -15.03 -0.70
N TRP A 72 -4.06 -16.03 -1.46
CA TRP A 72 -3.25 -15.85 -2.66
C TRP A 72 -3.99 -15.07 -3.76
N ASP A 73 -5.30 -15.29 -3.93
CA ASP A 73 -6.12 -14.60 -4.93
C ASP A 73 -6.38 -13.15 -4.50
N ALA A 74 -6.74 -12.93 -3.24
CA ALA A 74 -6.90 -11.57 -2.71
C ALA A 74 -5.61 -10.74 -2.83
N ARG A 75 -4.46 -11.37 -2.60
CA ARG A 75 -3.14 -10.73 -2.71
C ARG A 75 -2.79 -10.36 -4.14
N ASP A 76 -2.98 -11.28 -5.09
CA ASP A 76 -2.66 -11.04 -6.50
C ASP A 76 -3.53 -9.94 -7.09
N GLN A 77 -4.85 -10.00 -6.85
CA GLN A 77 -5.78 -8.97 -7.31
C GLN A 77 -5.51 -7.60 -6.68
N ALA A 78 -5.26 -7.57 -5.36
CA ALA A 78 -4.93 -6.32 -4.66
C ALA A 78 -3.65 -5.69 -5.21
N ASN A 79 -2.62 -6.49 -5.46
CA ASN A 79 -1.37 -6.03 -6.07
C ASN A 79 -1.61 -5.52 -7.50
N GLY A 80 -2.33 -6.30 -8.31
CA GLY A 80 -2.70 -5.92 -9.68
C GLY A 80 -3.43 -4.58 -9.71
N HIS A 81 -4.41 -4.38 -8.82
CA HIS A 81 -5.11 -3.11 -8.69
C HIS A 81 -4.18 -1.97 -8.25
N ALA A 82 -3.33 -2.20 -7.25
CA ALA A 82 -2.39 -1.20 -6.75
C ALA A 82 -1.43 -0.69 -7.83
N THR A 83 -1.03 -1.55 -8.78
CA THR A 83 -0.10 -1.16 -9.85
C THR A 83 -0.66 -0.12 -10.83
N VAL A 84 -1.98 -0.10 -11.02
CA VAL A 84 -2.66 0.79 -11.98
C VAL A 84 -3.38 1.95 -11.32
N CYS A 85 -3.87 1.75 -10.08
CA CYS A 85 -4.67 2.74 -9.39
C CYS A 85 -3.84 3.97 -8.99
N ARG A 86 -4.44 5.16 -9.15
CA ARG A 86 -3.84 6.46 -8.79
C ARG A 86 -4.70 7.23 -7.79
N ALA A 87 -5.77 6.61 -7.29
CA ALA A 87 -6.63 7.24 -6.30
C ALA A 87 -5.95 7.19 -4.92
N MET A 88 -5.68 8.37 -4.37
CA MET A 88 -5.12 8.47 -3.01
C MET A 88 -6.18 8.12 -1.95
N PRO A 89 -5.77 7.58 -0.79
CA PRO A 89 -6.66 7.33 0.33
C PRO A 89 -7.46 8.56 0.72
N LYS A 90 -8.75 8.37 1.00
CA LYS A 90 -9.60 9.43 1.52
C LYS A 90 -9.15 9.83 2.93
N PRO A 91 -9.27 11.11 3.32
CA PRO A 91 -8.99 11.54 4.69
C PRO A 91 -9.85 10.76 5.67
N GLN A 92 -9.26 10.38 6.81
CA GLN A 92 -10.03 9.85 7.93
C GLN A 92 -10.81 11.01 8.56
N SER A 93 -12.14 10.89 8.60
CA SER A 93 -13.06 11.87 9.21
C SER A 93 -13.11 11.75 10.72
#